data_AF-A0A0Q5SDZ6-F1
#
_entry.id   AF-A0A0Q5SDZ6-F1
#
_cell.length_a   1.000
_cell.length_b   1.000
_cell.length_c   1.000
_cell.angle_alpha   90.00
_cell.angle_beta   90.00
_cell.angle_gamma   90.00
#
_symmetry.space_group_name_H-M   'P 1'
#
loop_
_entity.id
_entity.type
_entity.pdbx_description
1 polymer ?
#
loop_
_entity_poly.entity_id
_entity_poly.type
_entity_poly.pdbx_seq_one_letter_code
_entity_poly.pdbx_strand_id
1 'polypeptide(L)'
;MQWPRPAAKPTPVARVELDQFTPDLLVFLGHAAYLELALFETLGRSSAFAPDVRAKETTGRIAETTLARHRGLVAEIERSGHDATESMEPHIAAIDEFRARTEGTDWYEAIVADYVAAGLLNDVFVRLAAGLSADHHKRIVSVLEAHDDAPLVVRELSAAIEADPRLASRLALWGRRLVGDTLLVARAAVAASHVSADDERLEPVFTELIAAHTRRMDALGLTA
;
A
#
# COMPACT_ATOMS: atom_id res chain seq x y z
N MET A 1 -36.68 -6.41 -38.47
CA MET A 1 -35.49 -5.54 -38.48
C MET A 1 -35.31 -5.00 -37.07
N GLN A 2 -34.44 -5.62 -36.28
CA GLN A 2 -34.26 -5.32 -34.86
C GLN A 2 -33.13 -4.31 -34.74
N TRP A 3 -33.45 -3.07 -34.33
CA TRP A 3 -32.46 -2.02 -34.18
C TRP A 3 -31.59 -2.30 -32.94
N PRO A 4 -30.25 -2.18 -33.01
CA PRO A 4 -29.40 -2.38 -31.85
C PRO A 4 -29.68 -1.31 -30.79
N ARG A 5 -29.90 -1.74 -29.54
CA ARG A 5 -30.00 -0.84 -28.39
C ARG A 5 -28.68 -0.07 -28.26
N PRO A 6 -28.70 1.26 -28.11
CA PRO A 6 -27.50 2.02 -27.83
C PRO A 6 -26.89 1.51 -26.51
N ALA A 7 -25.60 1.15 -26.55
CA ALA A 7 -24.85 0.80 -25.35
C ALA A 7 -24.91 1.98 -24.37
N ALA A 8 -25.29 1.70 -23.12
CA ALA A 8 -25.25 2.71 -22.06
C ALA A 8 -23.82 3.22 -21.94
N LYS A 9 -23.63 4.54 -22.05
CA LYS A 9 -22.34 5.16 -21.73
C LYS A 9 -22.03 4.85 -20.27
N PRO A 10 -20.83 4.34 -19.94
CA PRO A 10 -20.45 4.15 -18.55
C PRO A 10 -20.53 5.50 -17.84
N THR A 11 -21.38 5.58 -16.82
CA THR A 11 -21.43 6.73 -15.93
C THR A 11 -20.04 6.87 -15.29
N PRO A 12 -19.41 8.06 -15.33
CA PRO A 12 -18.20 8.28 -14.57
C PRO A 12 -18.54 8.00 -13.11
N VAL A 13 -17.93 6.95 -12.54
CA VAL A 13 -18.00 6.72 -11.10
C VAL A 13 -17.42 7.98 -10.48
N ALA A 14 -18.23 8.75 -9.77
CA ALA A 14 -17.75 9.88 -9.02
C ALA A 14 -16.72 9.32 -8.04
N ARG A 15 -15.45 9.55 -8.33
CA ARG A 15 -14.33 9.14 -7.48
C ARG A 15 -14.59 9.81 -6.14
N VAL A 16 -14.97 9.03 -5.14
CA VAL A 16 -15.13 9.59 -3.80
C VAL A 16 -13.72 9.93 -3.33
N GLU A 17 -13.48 11.23 -3.18
CA GLU A 17 -12.17 11.74 -2.80
C GLU A 17 -11.96 11.51 -1.30
N LEU A 18 -10.79 10.96 -0.95
CA LEU A 18 -10.38 10.75 0.44
C LEU A 18 -9.84 12.05 1.08
N ASP A 19 -9.72 13.11 0.30
CA ASP A 19 -9.23 14.43 0.71
C ASP A 19 -9.94 14.96 1.97
N GLN A 20 -11.25 14.81 2.06
CA GLN A 20 -12.06 15.23 3.21
C GLN A 20 -11.79 14.42 4.50
N PHE A 21 -11.15 13.26 4.40
CA PHE A 21 -10.78 12.39 5.52
C PHE A 21 -9.29 12.43 5.82
N THR A 22 -8.59 13.44 5.33
CA THR A 22 -7.17 13.63 5.60
C THR A 22 -6.95 14.01 7.06
N PRO A 23 -6.14 13.26 7.81
CA PRO A 23 -5.75 13.65 9.17
C PRO A 23 -4.94 14.94 9.19
N ASP A 24 -4.72 15.49 10.38
CA ASP A 24 -3.74 16.57 10.56
C ASP A 24 -2.36 16.13 10.03
N LEU A 25 -1.60 17.08 9.48
CA LEU A 25 -0.35 16.81 8.77
C LEU A 25 0.61 15.88 9.54
N LEU A 26 0.79 16.10 10.83
CA LEU A 26 1.70 15.29 11.65
C LEU A 26 1.20 13.87 11.88
N VAL A 27 -0.11 13.69 12.06
CA VAL A 27 -0.73 12.38 12.21
C VAL A 27 -0.61 11.61 10.89
N PHE A 28 -0.85 12.28 9.77
CA PHE A 28 -0.63 11.71 8.44
C PHE A 28 0.83 11.28 8.26
N LEU A 29 1.78 12.19 8.50
CA LEU A 29 3.20 11.95 8.26
C LEU A 29 3.78 10.90 9.20
N GLY A 30 3.42 10.94 10.49
CA GLY A 30 3.85 9.96 11.49
C GLY A 30 3.40 8.55 11.14
N HIS A 31 2.13 8.39 10.74
CA HIS A 31 1.59 7.11 10.29
C HIS A 31 2.33 6.60 9.05
N ALA A 32 2.40 7.42 8.00
CA ALA A 32 3.04 7.04 6.75
C ALA A 32 4.54 6.71 6.95
N ALA A 33 5.26 7.53 7.70
CA ALA A 33 6.69 7.35 7.93
C ALA A 33 6.97 6.06 8.70
N TYR A 34 6.20 5.75 9.76
CA TYR A 34 6.42 4.52 10.52
C TYR A 34 6.02 3.27 9.73
N LEU A 35 4.95 3.37 8.91
CA LEU A 35 4.55 2.27 8.03
C LEU A 35 5.67 1.91 7.05
N GLU A 36 6.26 2.89 6.36
CA GLU A 36 7.39 2.66 5.45
C GLU A 36 8.59 2.05 6.19
N LEU A 37 8.87 2.48 7.42
CA LEU A 37 9.96 1.89 8.22
C LEU A 37 9.70 0.41 8.56
N ALA A 38 8.48 0.07 8.97
CA ALA A 38 8.08 -1.30 9.29
C ALA A 38 8.07 -2.22 8.06
N LEU A 39 7.70 -1.69 6.90
CA LEU A 39 7.78 -2.40 5.61
C LEU A 39 9.24 -2.65 5.22
N PHE A 40 10.11 -1.64 5.37
CA PHE A 40 11.55 -1.80 5.14
C PHE A 40 12.15 -2.89 6.04
N GLU A 41 11.79 -2.93 7.32
CA GLU A 41 12.25 -3.98 8.25
C GLU A 41 11.83 -5.38 7.76
N THR A 42 10.61 -5.52 7.26
CA THR A 42 10.09 -6.79 6.72
C THR A 42 10.86 -7.23 5.48
N LEU A 43 11.13 -6.30 4.56
CA LEU A 43 11.95 -6.55 3.37
C LEU A 43 13.40 -6.93 3.74
N GLY A 44 13.98 -6.26 4.74
CA GLY A 44 15.31 -6.58 5.26
C GLY A 44 15.40 -8.02 5.77
N ARG A 45 14.39 -8.47 6.54
CA ARG A 45 14.29 -9.85 7.03
C ARG A 45 14.05 -10.84 5.90
N SER A 46 13.14 -10.53 4.97
CA SER A 46 12.80 -11.45 3.86
C SER A 46 13.99 -11.68 2.91
N SER A 47 14.90 -10.72 2.78
CA SER A 47 16.14 -10.88 1.99
C SER A 47 17.01 -12.07 2.44
N ALA A 48 16.95 -12.46 3.72
CA ALA A 48 17.67 -13.64 4.21
C ALA A 48 17.08 -14.97 3.68
N PHE A 49 15.79 -14.97 3.34
CA PHE A 49 15.05 -16.14 2.86
C PHE A 49 14.84 -16.17 1.35
N ALA A 50 15.44 -15.22 0.63
CA ALA A 50 15.38 -15.15 -0.83
C ALA A 50 15.94 -16.43 -1.48
N PRO A 51 15.24 -17.03 -2.46
CA PRO A 51 15.60 -18.32 -3.05
C PRO A 51 16.89 -18.29 -3.87
N ASP A 52 17.24 -17.12 -4.43
CA ASP A 52 18.45 -16.92 -5.21
C ASP A 52 18.95 -15.45 -5.13
N VAL A 53 20.06 -15.18 -5.82
CA VAL A 53 20.67 -13.83 -5.85
C VAL A 53 19.77 -12.82 -6.54
N ARG A 54 19.02 -13.20 -7.57
CA ARG A 54 18.12 -12.29 -8.30
C ARG A 54 16.96 -11.84 -7.41
N ALA A 55 16.41 -12.75 -6.63
CA ALA A 55 15.42 -12.48 -5.60
C ALA A 55 15.99 -11.55 -4.51
N LYS A 56 17.24 -11.77 -4.06
CA LYS A 56 17.92 -10.84 -3.13
C LYS A 56 18.06 -9.44 -3.69
N GLU A 57 18.54 -9.30 -4.93
CA GLU A 57 18.70 -7.99 -5.59
C GLU A 57 17.36 -7.28 -5.73
N THR A 58 16.30 -8.01 -6.09
CA THR A 58 14.94 -7.48 -6.18
C THR A 58 14.45 -6.97 -4.83
N THR A 59 14.60 -7.75 -3.77
CA THR A 59 14.24 -7.30 -2.40
C THR A 59 15.08 -6.11 -1.96
N GLY A 60 16.38 -6.09 -2.26
CA GLY A 60 17.26 -4.98 -1.92
C GLY A 60 16.81 -3.67 -2.55
N ARG A 61 16.43 -3.71 -3.84
CA ARG A 61 15.91 -2.54 -4.54
C ARG A 61 14.59 -2.03 -3.97
N ILE A 62 13.64 -2.93 -3.67
CA ILE A 62 12.37 -2.53 -3.05
C ILE A 62 12.63 -1.91 -1.67
N ALA A 63 13.50 -2.53 -0.87
CA ALA A 63 13.89 -2.02 0.44
C ALA A 63 14.54 -0.63 0.35
N GLU A 64 15.36 -0.37 -0.67
CA GLU A 64 15.93 0.95 -0.94
C GLU A 64 14.83 1.99 -1.21
N THR A 65 13.87 1.69 -2.08
CA THR A 65 12.72 2.55 -2.39
C THR A 65 11.91 2.85 -1.13
N THR A 66 11.54 1.82 -0.37
CA THR A 66 10.74 1.93 0.87
C THR A 66 11.47 2.77 1.92
N LEU A 67 12.77 2.56 2.11
CA LEU A 67 13.57 3.38 3.03
C LEU A 67 13.71 4.82 2.55
N ALA A 68 13.79 5.05 1.24
CA ALA A 68 13.81 6.39 0.67
C ALA A 68 12.49 7.14 0.92
N ARG A 69 11.34 6.46 0.80
CA ARG A 69 10.02 7.00 1.17
C ARG A 69 9.97 7.39 2.64
N HIS A 70 10.35 6.47 3.54
CA HIS A 70 10.47 6.75 4.98
C HIS A 70 11.28 8.02 5.26
N ARG A 71 12.49 8.11 4.69
CA ARG A 71 13.38 9.28 4.87
C ARG A 71 12.78 10.57 4.32
N GLY A 72 12.10 10.50 3.17
CA GLY A 72 11.41 11.65 2.60
C GLY A 72 10.29 12.17 3.51
N LEU A 73 9.50 11.26 4.09
CA LEU A 73 8.43 11.61 5.03
C LEU A 73 8.98 12.17 6.34
N VAL A 74 10.05 11.59 6.88
CA VAL A 74 10.78 12.14 8.04
C VAL A 74 11.27 13.57 7.77
N ALA A 75 11.85 13.81 6.59
CA ALA A 75 12.30 15.14 6.21
C ALA A 75 11.13 16.14 6.07
N GLU A 76 9.92 15.70 5.71
CA GLU A 76 8.73 16.55 5.76
C GLU A 76 8.34 16.91 7.20
N ILE A 77 8.37 15.97 8.14
CA ILE A 77 8.08 16.21 9.57
C ILE A 77 9.06 17.25 10.15
N GLU A 78 10.36 17.02 9.93
CA GLU A 78 11.41 17.90 10.42
C GLU A 78 11.33 19.30 9.80
N ARG A 79 10.98 19.40 8.52
CA ARG A 79 10.78 20.70 7.86
C ARG A 79 9.59 21.48 8.42
N SER A 80 8.59 20.78 8.93
CA SER A 80 7.48 21.38 9.66
C SER A 80 7.84 21.78 11.11
N GLY A 81 9.07 21.51 11.55
CA GLY A 81 9.59 21.91 12.86
C GLY A 81 9.24 20.95 14.01
N HIS A 82 8.93 19.69 13.68
CA HIS A 82 8.54 18.66 14.66
C HIS A 82 9.57 17.53 14.74
N ASP A 83 9.58 16.83 15.87
CA ASP A 83 10.41 15.64 16.04
C ASP A 83 9.77 14.43 15.32
N ALA A 84 10.56 13.79 14.46
CA ALA A 84 10.07 12.68 13.65
C ALA A 84 9.80 11.42 14.48
N THR A 85 10.60 11.17 15.52
CA THR A 85 10.41 10.01 16.40
C THR A 85 9.12 10.17 17.20
N GLU A 86 8.93 11.31 17.88
CA GLU A 86 7.71 11.60 18.64
C GLU A 86 6.45 11.55 17.76
N SER A 87 6.55 11.98 16.49
CA SER A 87 5.42 11.94 15.55
C SER A 87 5.05 10.51 15.12
N MET A 88 6.02 9.58 15.10
CA MET A 88 5.80 8.19 14.71
C MET A 88 5.33 7.29 15.87
N GLU A 89 5.74 7.58 17.10
CA GLU A 89 5.45 6.77 18.30
C GLU A 89 3.97 6.36 18.48
N PRO A 90 2.98 7.24 18.27
CA PRO A 90 1.57 6.89 18.44
C PRO A 90 1.08 5.77 17.50
N HIS A 91 1.78 5.54 16.39
CA HIS A 91 1.36 4.60 15.35
C HIS A 91 2.00 3.22 15.48
N ILE A 92 2.98 3.05 16.39
CA ILE A 92 3.77 1.83 16.55
C ILE A 92 2.89 0.59 16.71
N ALA A 93 2.00 0.60 17.71
CA ALA A 93 1.25 -0.60 18.08
C ALA A 93 0.39 -1.15 16.93
N ALA A 94 -0.34 -0.28 16.23
CA ALA A 94 -1.23 -0.68 15.15
C ALA A 94 -0.46 -1.20 13.93
N ILE A 95 0.66 -0.54 13.58
CA ILE A 95 1.48 -0.91 12.42
C ILE A 95 2.28 -2.18 12.71
N ASP A 96 2.78 -2.35 13.93
CA ASP A 96 3.48 -3.57 14.36
C ASP A 96 2.54 -4.78 14.38
N GLU A 97 1.30 -4.62 14.83
CA GLU A 97 0.29 -5.68 14.75
C GLU A 97 0.00 -6.06 13.28
N PHE A 98 -0.17 -5.07 12.41
CA PHE A 98 -0.34 -5.30 10.98
C PHE A 98 0.86 -6.04 10.38
N ARG A 99 2.09 -5.61 10.67
CA ARG A 99 3.32 -6.27 10.22
C ARG A 99 3.35 -7.73 10.67
N ALA A 100 3.11 -8.00 11.95
CA ALA A 100 3.12 -9.36 12.49
C ALA A 100 2.08 -10.27 11.80
N ARG A 101 0.94 -9.70 11.38
CA ARG A 101 -0.10 -10.44 10.64
C ARG A 101 0.21 -10.60 9.16
N THR A 102 1.14 -9.84 8.58
CA THR A 102 1.34 -9.75 7.12
C THR A 102 2.76 -10.03 6.65
N GLU A 103 3.70 -10.34 7.54
CA GLU A 103 5.12 -10.56 7.19
C GLU A 103 5.39 -11.79 6.31
N GLY A 104 4.44 -12.72 6.22
CA GLY A 104 4.56 -13.95 5.44
C GLY A 104 5.46 -15.01 6.09
N THR A 105 5.39 -16.23 5.59
CA THR A 105 6.17 -17.37 6.10
C THR A 105 7.45 -17.65 5.32
N ASP A 106 7.55 -17.11 4.11
CA ASP A 106 8.72 -17.21 3.23
C ASP A 106 8.89 -15.94 2.39
N TRP A 107 9.93 -15.93 1.55
CA TRP A 107 10.21 -14.79 0.68
C TRP A 107 9.05 -14.45 -0.27
N TYR A 108 8.38 -15.46 -0.85
CA TYR A 108 7.31 -15.22 -1.81
C TYR A 108 6.10 -14.54 -1.16
N GLU A 109 5.70 -15.01 0.02
CA GLU A 109 4.60 -14.37 0.78
C GLU A 109 4.96 -12.95 1.23
N ALA A 110 6.20 -12.72 1.66
CA ALA A 110 6.66 -11.39 2.04
C ALA A 110 6.62 -10.41 0.86
N ILE A 111 7.08 -10.82 -0.32
CA ILE A 111 7.07 -9.96 -1.52
C ILE A 111 5.66 -9.77 -2.09
N VAL A 112 4.79 -10.77 -2.03
CA VAL A 112 3.37 -10.58 -2.35
C VAL A 112 2.73 -9.59 -1.37
N ALA A 113 3.02 -9.70 -0.07
CA ALA A 113 2.49 -8.79 0.94
C ALA A 113 2.91 -7.34 0.68
N ASP A 114 4.19 -7.10 0.43
CA ASP A 114 4.67 -5.78 0.03
C ASP A 114 3.95 -5.27 -1.22
N TYR A 115 3.90 -6.09 -2.29
CA TYR A 115 3.29 -5.68 -3.55
C TYR A 115 1.80 -5.31 -3.44
N VAL A 116 0.99 -6.13 -2.77
CA VAL A 116 -0.47 -5.97 -2.76
C VAL A 116 -0.98 -5.19 -1.56
N ALA A 117 -0.39 -5.36 -0.37
CA ALA A 117 -0.83 -4.70 0.85
C ALA A 117 -0.19 -3.31 0.98
N ALA A 118 1.14 -3.21 0.86
CA ALA A 118 1.79 -1.89 0.90
C ALA A 118 1.39 -1.05 -0.32
N GLY A 119 1.22 -1.66 -1.49
CA GLY A 119 0.66 -0.98 -2.66
C GLY A 119 -0.74 -0.37 -2.41
N LEU A 120 -1.64 -1.10 -1.74
CA LEU A 120 -2.97 -0.57 -1.38
C LEU A 120 -2.85 0.56 -0.36
N LEU A 121 -2.03 0.42 0.68
CA LEU A 121 -1.83 1.48 1.66
C LEU A 121 -1.21 2.73 1.04
N ASN A 122 -0.26 2.58 0.11
CA ASN A 122 0.28 3.69 -0.66
C ASN A 122 -0.82 4.41 -1.46
N ASP A 123 -1.74 3.68 -2.11
CA ASP A 123 -2.89 4.29 -2.80
C ASP A 123 -3.75 5.12 -1.82
N VAL A 124 -3.94 4.63 -0.59
CA VAL A 124 -4.67 5.35 0.47
C VAL A 124 -3.94 6.63 0.85
N PHE A 125 -2.64 6.57 1.15
CA PHE A 125 -1.86 7.74 1.55
C PHE A 125 -1.75 8.79 0.44
N VAL A 126 -1.60 8.38 -0.83
CA VAL A 126 -1.62 9.31 -1.97
C VAL A 126 -2.98 10.01 -2.09
N ARG A 127 -4.09 9.27 -1.94
CA ARG A 127 -5.43 9.87 -2.00
C ARG A 127 -5.74 10.77 -0.80
N LEU A 128 -5.29 10.41 0.40
CA LEU A 128 -5.39 11.25 1.59
C LEU A 128 -4.52 12.52 1.42
N ALA A 129 -3.34 12.43 0.82
CA ALA A 129 -2.49 13.61 0.63
C ALA A 129 -3.18 14.74 -0.17
N ALA A 130 -4.22 14.44 -0.96
CA ALA A 130 -5.01 15.42 -1.69
C ALA A 130 -5.75 16.43 -0.79
N GLY A 131 -6.04 16.10 0.47
CA GLY A 131 -6.64 17.04 1.43
C GLY A 131 -5.64 17.94 2.15
N LEU A 132 -4.34 17.73 1.95
CA LEU A 132 -3.30 18.62 2.50
C LEU A 132 -3.20 19.90 1.67
N SER A 133 -2.56 20.93 2.23
CA SER A 133 -2.21 22.14 1.46
C SER A 133 -1.41 21.79 0.21
N ALA A 134 -1.59 22.54 -0.89
CA ALA A 134 -0.97 22.24 -2.18
C ALA A 134 0.55 21.97 -2.11
N ASP A 135 1.29 22.72 -1.29
CA ASP A 135 2.73 22.55 -1.13
C ASP A 135 3.10 21.23 -0.44
N HIS A 136 2.38 20.85 0.63
CA HIS A 136 2.56 19.55 1.29
C HIS A 136 2.16 18.41 0.37
N HIS A 137 0.98 18.49 -0.25
CA HIS A 137 0.49 17.48 -1.20
C HIS A 137 1.53 17.19 -2.29
N LYS A 138 2.06 18.24 -2.94
CA LYS A 138 3.07 18.10 -3.99
C LYS A 138 4.33 17.38 -3.51
N ARG A 139 4.88 17.76 -2.36
CA ARG A 139 6.13 17.16 -1.85
C ARG A 139 5.93 15.72 -1.37
N ILE A 140 4.86 15.47 -0.63
CA ILE A 140 4.54 14.14 -0.08
C ILE A 140 4.25 13.15 -1.20
N VAL A 141 3.41 13.51 -2.19
CA VAL A 141 3.13 12.63 -3.33
C VAL A 141 4.40 12.39 -4.15
N SER A 142 5.25 13.41 -4.34
CA SER A 142 6.55 13.22 -4.99
C SER A 142 7.46 12.23 -4.24
N VAL A 143 7.34 12.09 -2.92
CA VAL A 143 8.08 11.10 -2.13
C VAL A 143 7.45 9.71 -2.33
N LEU A 144 6.14 9.58 -2.16
CA LEU A 144 5.42 8.31 -2.25
C LEU A 144 5.50 7.69 -3.65
N GLU A 145 5.46 8.51 -4.70
CA GLU A 145 5.45 8.05 -6.10
C GLU A 145 6.81 8.13 -6.80
N ALA A 146 7.90 8.40 -6.07
CA ALA A 146 9.23 8.60 -6.67
C ALA A 146 9.75 7.42 -7.50
N HIS A 147 9.36 6.19 -7.15
CA HIS A 147 9.81 4.96 -7.80
C HIS A 147 8.65 3.96 -7.96
N ASP A 148 8.67 3.25 -9.09
CA ASP A 148 7.74 2.16 -9.39
C ASP A 148 8.51 0.84 -9.53
N ASP A 149 8.44 0.01 -8.49
CA ASP A 149 9.02 -1.33 -8.46
C ASP A 149 8.02 -2.42 -8.86
N ALA A 150 6.76 -2.07 -9.15
CA ALA A 150 5.73 -3.04 -9.52
C ALA A 150 6.13 -3.93 -10.72
N PRO A 151 6.69 -3.40 -11.83
CA PRO A 151 7.06 -4.23 -12.97
C PRO A 151 8.17 -5.24 -12.63
N LEU A 152 9.07 -4.88 -11.71
CA LEU A 152 10.13 -5.76 -11.25
C LEU A 152 9.55 -6.90 -10.43
N VAL A 153 8.71 -6.59 -9.44
CA VAL A 153 8.07 -7.59 -8.58
C VAL A 153 7.21 -8.56 -9.38
N VAL A 154 6.37 -8.04 -10.28
CA VAL A 154 5.51 -8.86 -11.15
C VAL A 154 6.34 -9.83 -11.97
N ARG A 155 7.44 -9.37 -12.58
CA ARG A 155 8.31 -10.24 -13.38
C ARG A 155 8.86 -11.41 -12.55
N GLU A 156 9.39 -11.12 -11.37
CA GLU A 156 10.06 -12.14 -10.54
C GLU A 156 9.05 -13.14 -9.94
N LEU A 157 7.92 -12.66 -9.42
CA LEU A 157 6.88 -13.53 -8.87
C LEU A 157 6.21 -14.37 -9.97
N SER A 158 5.89 -13.79 -11.13
CA SER A 158 5.29 -14.54 -12.23
C SER A 158 6.21 -15.65 -12.72
N ALA A 159 7.53 -15.41 -12.83
CA ALA A 159 8.49 -16.44 -13.18
C ALA A 159 8.53 -17.60 -12.16
N ALA A 160 8.45 -17.28 -10.86
CA ALA A 160 8.39 -18.30 -9.81
C ALA A 160 7.07 -19.09 -9.85
N ILE A 161 5.95 -18.42 -10.10
CA ILE A 161 4.62 -19.02 -10.24
C ILE A 161 4.56 -19.96 -11.45
N GLU A 162 5.15 -19.58 -12.58
CA GLU A 162 5.24 -20.42 -13.78
C GLU A 162 6.08 -21.69 -13.53
N ALA A 163 7.13 -21.58 -12.71
CA ALA A 163 7.99 -22.70 -12.37
C ALA A 163 7.36 -23.67 -11.35
N ASP A 164 6.48 -23.19 -10.46
CA ASP A 164 5.77 -24.01 -9.47
C ASP A 164 4.28 -23.65 -9.37
N PRO A 165 3.38 -24.41 -10.02
CA PRO A 165 1.93 -24.17 -9.95
C PRO A 165 1.33 -24.27 -8.53
N ARG A 166 1.99 -24.96 -7.58
CA ARG A 166 1.52 -25.01 -6.18
C ARG A 166 1.72 -23.67 -5.49
N LEU A 167 2.75 -22.92 -5.88
CA LEU A 167 3.00 -21.56 -5.40
C LEU A 167 1.82 -20.64 -5.74
N ALA A 168 1.29 -20.72 -6.96
CA ALA A 168 0.15 -19.91 -7.40
C ALA A 168 -1.04 -20.02 -6.44
N SER A 169 -1.46 -21.24 -6.12
CA SER A 169 -2.63 -21.48 -5.25
C SER A 169 -2.41 -20.94 -3.84
N ARG A 170 -1.19 -21.11 -3.30
CA ARG A 170 -0.81 -20.60 -1.97
C ARG A 170 -0.79 -19.07 -1.94
N LEU A 171 -0.14 -18.44 -2.92
CA LEU A 171 -0.06 -16.98 -3.00
C LEU A 171 -1.41 -16.31 -3.27
N ALA A 172 -2.31 -16.97 -4.01
CA ALA A 172 -3.68 -16.50 -4.19
C ALA A 172 -4.46 -16.47 -2.85
N LEU A 173 -4.36 -17.54 -2.05
CA LEU A 173 -4.96 -17.58 -0.71
C LEU A 173 -4.36 -16.52 0.22
N TRP A 174 -3.04 -16.36 0.17
CA TRP A 174 -2.32 -15.34 0.93
C TRP A 174 -2.79 -13.93 0.57
N GLY A 175 -2.80 -13.57 -0.72
CA GLY A 175 -3.26 -12.27 -1.20
C GLY A 175 -4.68 -11.93 -0.74
N ARG A 176 -5.61 -12.88 -0.87
CA ARG A 176 -6.98 -12.72 -0.34
C ARG A 176 -7.03 -12.47 1.17
N ARG A 177 -6.18 -13.14 1.94
CA ARG A 177 -6.13 -12.96 3.39
C ARG A 177 -5.62 -11.57 3.76
N LEU A 178 -4.67 -11.03 2.99
CA LEU A 178 -4.06 -9.72 3.24
C LEU A 178 -5.05 -8.56 3.09
N VAL A 179 -6.03 -8.65 2.19
CA VAL A 179 -6.93 -7.51 1.93
C VAL A 179 -7.64 -7.05 3.20
N GLY A 180 -8.14 -7.98 4.02
CA GLY A 180 -8.84 -7.65 5.26
C GLY A 180 -7.95 -6.90 6.26
N ASP A 181 -6.76 -7.43 6.52
CA ASP A 181 -5.76 -6.82 7.42
C ASP A 181 -5.36 -5.43 6.93
N THR A 182 -5.20 -5.28 5.61
CA THR A 182 -4.81 -4.00 4.98
C THR A 182 -5.92 -2.97 5.07
N LEU A 183 -7.18 -3.37 4.87
CA LEU A 183 -8.32 -2.47 4.98
C LEU A 183 -8.53 -1.97 6.42
N LEU A 184 -8.17 -2.75 7.45
CA LEU A 184 -8.20 -2.29 8.83
C LEU A 184 -7.22 -1.13 9.06
N VAL A 185 -6.00 -1.22 8.53
CA VAL A 185 -5.02 -0.13 8.60
C VAL A 185 -5.48 1.08 7.80
N ALA A 186 -6.03 0.89 6.60
CA ALA A 186 -6.61 1.96 5.81
C ALA A 186 -7.74 2.69 6.56
N ARG A 187 -8.62 1.95 7.25
CA ARG A 187 -9.67 2.52 8.12
C ARG A 187 -9.08 3.30 9.27
N ALA A 188 -8.03 2.80 9.93
CA ALA A 188 -7.36 3.51 11.00
C ALA A 188 -6.74 4.83 10.52
N ALA A 189 -6.13 4.86 9.33
CA ALA A 189 -5.59 6.08 8.73
C ALA A 189 -6.68 7.13 8.45
N VAL A 190 -7.84 6.70 7.93
CA VAL A 190 -9.00 7.56 7.65
C VAL A 190 -9.67 8.06 8.94
N ALA A 191 -9.83 7.17 9.93
CA ALA A 191 -10.46 7.48 11.21
C ALA A 191 -9.62 8.42 12.09
N ALA A 192 -8.34 8.60 11.78
CA ALA A 192 -7.47 9.56 12.45
C ALA A 192 -7.77 11.03 12.06
N SER A 193 -8.68 11.27 11.12
CA SER A 193 -9.20 12.61 10.80
C SER A 193 -10.26 13.09 11.79
N HIS A 194 -10.48 14.41 11.84
CA HIS A 194 -11.53 15.03 12.67
C HIS A 194 -12.95 14.85 12.11
N VAL A 195 -13.09 14.22 10.94
CA VAL A 195 -14.37 13.99 10.27
C VAL A 195 -14.90 12.62 10.64
N SER A 196 -16.16 12.56 11.07
CA SER A 196 -16.85 11.29 11.30
C SER A 196 -16.87 10.48 9.99
N ALA A 197 -16.11 9.40 10.00
CA ALA A 197 -16.08 8.38 8.97
C ALA A 197 -17.32 7.50 9.10
N ASP A 198 -18.44 7.93 8.50
CA ASP A 198 -19.60 7.06 8.33
C ASP A 198 -19.28 5.98 7.28
N ASP A 199 -19.60 4.73 7.58
CA ASP A 199 -19.25 3.57 6.75
C ASP A 199 -19.85 3.68 5.33
N GLU A 200 -21.05 4.27 5.20
CA GLU A 200 -21.71 4.50 3.90
C GLU A 200 -20.91 5.45 2.99
N ARG A 201 -20.22 6.45 3.58
CA ARG A 201 -19.41 7.41 2.81
C ARG A 201 -18.08 6.82 2.36
N LEU A 202 -17.57 5.85 3.11
CA LEU A 202 -16.31 5.18 2.83
C LEU A 202 -16.48 4.00 1.85
N GLU A 203 -17.64 3.36 1.82
CA GLU A 203 -17.90 2.18 0.98
C GLU A 203 -17.39 2.29 -0.48
N PRO A 204 -17.63 3.40 -1.21
CA PRO A 204 -17.12 3.54 -2.58
C PRO A 204 -15.59 3.57 -2.66
N VAL A 205 -14.93 4.25 -1.70
CA VAL A 205 -13.48 4.31 -1.60
C VAL A 205 -12.90 2.92 -1.37
N PHE A 206 -13.46 2.18 -0.41
CA PHE A 206 -12.98 0.84 -0.07
C PHE A 206 -13.24 -0.15 -1.21
N THR A 207 -14.34 0.01 -1.94
CA THR A 207 -14.62 -0.76 -3.16
C THR A 207 -13.55 -0.53 -4.22
N GLU A 208 -13.13 0.72 -4.44
CA GLU A 208 -12.05 1.05 -5.37
C GLU A 208 -10.69 0.49 -4.94
N LEU A 209 -10.39 0.52 -3.63
CA LEU A 209 -9.17 -0.06 -3.07
C LEU A 209 -9.13 -1.58 -3.23
N ILE A 210 -10.25 -2.27 -2.98
CA ILE A 210 -10.38 -3.71 -3.24
C ILE A 210 -10.18 -3.98 -4.74
N ALA A 211 -10.78 -3.18 -5.63
CA ALA A 211 -10.58 -3.34 -7.07
C ALA A 211 -9.11 -3.12 -7.49
N ALA A 212 -8.38 -2.19 -6.85
CA ALA A 212 -6.95 -1.99 -7.07
C ALA A 212 -6.12 -3.19 -6.58
N HIS A 213 -6.45 -3.75 -5.43
CA HIS A 213 -5.87 -4.99 -4.93
C HIS A 213 -6.11 -6.16 -5.89
N THR A 214 -7.34 -6.35 -6.37
CA THR A 214 -7.67 -7.39 -7.36
C THR A 214 -6.84 -7.22 -8.63
N ARG A 215 -6.67 -5.99 -9.16
CA ARG A 215 -5.81 -5.75 -10.32
C ARG A 215 -4.35 -6.13 -10.08
N ARG A 216 -3.81 -5.89 -8.88
CA ARG A 216 -2.45 -6.33 -8.51
C ARG A 216 -2.35 -7.85 -8.46
N MET A 217 -3.35 -8.53 -7.88
CA MET A 217 -3.42 -9.99 -7.89
C MET A 217 -3.48 -10.55 -9.32
N ASP A 218 -4.34 -9.98 -10.17
CA ASP A 218 -4.48 -10.39 -11.57
C ASP A 218 -3.19 -10.18 -12.36
N ALA A 219 -2.41 -9.12 -12.06
CA ALA A 219 -1.11 -8.87 -12.69
C ALA A 219 -0.08 -9.97 -12.39
N LEU A 220 -0.23 -10.68 -11.28
CA LEU A 220 0.57 -11.87 -10.93
C LEU A 220 -0.01 -13.18 -11.49
N GLY A 221 -1.12 -13.11 -12.25
CA GLY A 221 -1.87 -14.30 -12.68
C GLY A 221 -2.58 -15.01 -11.52
N LEU A 222 -2.79 -14.33 -10.40
CA LEU A 222 -3.45 -14.88 -9.21
C LEU A 222 -4.91 -14.42 -9.16
N THR A 223 -5.80 -15.33 -8.77
CA THR A 223 -7.19 -14.96 -8.52
C THR A 223 -7.32 -14.34 -7.12
N ALA A 224 -7.92 -13.15 -7.05
CA ALA A 224 -8.38 -12.55 -5.80
C ALA A 224 -9.73 -13.12 -5.33
#